data_AF-A0A3Q4BP19-F1
#
_entry.id   AF-A0A3Q4BP19-F1
#
_cell.length_a   1.000
_cell.length_b   1.000
_cell.length_c   1.000
_cell.angle_alpha   90.00
_cell.angle_beta   90.00
_cell.angle_gamma   90.00
#
_symmetry.space_group_name_H-M   'P 1'
#
loop_
_entity.id
_entity.type
_entity.pdbx_description
1 polymer ?
#
loop_
_entity_poly.entity_id
_entity_poly.type
_entity_poly.pdbx_seq_one_letter_code
_entity_poly.pdbx_strand_id
1 'polypeptide(L)'
;LSVTPLSKSRGLKFAEQQLLRHGWEQGKGLGRAENGISEAIKVKVKCDKGGVGHKEGEQFTFHWWDHVFNKASSNLQVESDQIFGEMNKRNTLYYKKEIHMLFQLGDF
;
A
#
# COMPACT_ATOMS: atom_id res chain seq x y z
N LEU A 1 23.64 25.33 -0.36
CA LEU A 1 23.30 25.21 -1.80
C LEU A 1 22.69 26.53 -2.25
N SER A 2 23.46 27.38 -2.93
CA SER A 2 22.93 28.62 -3.51
C SER A 2 22.10 28.27 -4.74
N VAL A 3 20.78 28.42 -4.65
CA VAL A 3 19.90 28.30 -5.82
C VAL A 3 20.30 29.40 -6.80
N THR A 4 20.82 29.02 -7.96
CA THR A 4 21.11 29.97 -9.03
C THR A 4 19.78 30.53 -9.56
N PRO A 5 19.63 31.85 -9.70
CA PRO A 5 18.40 32.43 -10.23
C PRO A 5 18.25 32.00 -11.70
N LEU A 6 17.21 31.21 -11.96
CA LEU A 6 16.82 30.82 -13.32
C LEU A 6 16.64 32.11 -14.15
N SER A 7 17.34 32.19 -15.28
CA SER A 7 17.26 33.33 -16.19
C SER A 7 15.80 33.58 -16.61
N LYS A 8 15.21 34.70 -16.19
CA LYS A 8 13.83 35.09 -16.53
C LYS A 8 13.66 35.23 -18.05
N SER A 9 12.56 34.72 -18.59
CA SER A 9 12.20 34.88 -20.01
C SER A 9 11.96 36.35 -20.37
N ARG A 10 12.01 36.70 -21.66
CA ARG A 10 11.76 38.09 -22.12
C ARG A 10 10.37 38.59 -21.69
N GLY A 11 9.34 37.75 -21.78
CA GLY A 11 7.99 38.09 -21.36
C GLY A 11 7.89 38.33 -19.85
N LEU A 12 8.56 37.50 -19.04
CA LEU A 12 8.59 37.68 -17.58
C LEU A 12 9.30 38.98 -17.19
N LYS A 13 10.41 39.32 -17.85
CA LYS A 13 11.11 40.60 -17.62
C LYS A 13 10.24 41.82 -17.95
N PHE A 14 9.53 41.78 -19.08
CA PHE A 14 8.61 42.84 -19.46
C PHE A 14 7.48 43.01 -18.43
N ALA A 15 6.84 41.92 -18.04
CA ALA A 15 5.76 41.95 -17.06
C ALA A 15 6.23 42.50 -15.70
N GLU A 16 7.39 42.05 -15.21
CA GLU A 16 7.98 42.52 -13.96
C GLU A 16 8.31 44.02 -14.01
N GLN A 17 8.87 44.52 -15.12
CA GLN A 17 9.14 45.94 -15.29
C GLN A 17 7.87 46.80 -15.23
N GLN A 18 6.75 46.32 -15.79
CA GLN A 18 5.48 47.03 -15.71
C GLN A 18 4.94 47.06 -14.28
N LEU A 19 5.01 45.96 -13.55
CA LEU A 19 4.60 45.90 -12.15
C LEU A 19 5.41 46.89 -11.29
N LEU A 20 6.73 46.84 -11.39
CA LEU A 20 7.64 47.75 -10.67
C LEU A 20 7.35 49.23 -11.00
N ARG A 21 7.12 49.54 -12.28
CA ARG A 21 6.77 50.90 -12.73
C ARG A 21 5.51 51.44 -12.06
N HIS A 22 4.56 50.56 -11.72
CA HIS A 22 3.29 50.92 -11.09
C HIS A 22 3.30 50.76 -9.56
N GLY A 23 4.49 50.64 -8.95
CA GLY A 23 4.64 50.63 -7.49
C GLY A 23 4.43 49.28 -6.83
N TRP A 24 4.38 48.19 -7.61
CA TRP A 24 4.41 46.85 -7.02
C TRP A 24 5.83 46.50 -6.57
N GLU A 25 5.95 45.87 -5.39
CA GLU A 25 7.21 45.41 -4.83
C GLU A 25 7.32 43.88 -4.86
N GLN A 26 8.53 43.37 -5.06
CA GLN A 26 8.76 41.93 -5.11
C GLN A 26 8.30 41.24 -3.82
N GLY A 27 7.42 40.24 -3.96
CA GLY A 27 6.88 39.46 -2.85
C GLY A 27 5.58 40.00 -2.26
N LYS A 28 5.12 41.19 -2.68
CA LYS A 28 3.82 41.73 -2.27
C LYS A 28 2.69 41.18 -3.13
N GLY A 29 1.51 41.06 -2.53
CA GLY A 29 0.27 40.81 -3.25
C GLY A 29 -0.17 42.05 -4.03
N LEU A 30 -1.05 41.86 -5.01
CA LEU A 30 -1.69 42.98 -5.72
C LEU A 30 -2.84 43.57 -4.89
N GLY A 31 -3.26 44.79 -5.25
CA GLY A 31 -4.41 45.49 -4.66
C GLY A 31 -4.03 46.58 -3.66
N ARG A 32 -5.03 47.37 -3.22
CA ARG A 32 -4.81 48.57 -2.39
C ARG A 32 -4.06 48.30 -1.09
N ALA A 33 -4.26 47.13 -0.49
CA ALA A 33 -3.63 46.73 0.78
C ALA A 33 -2.50 45.70 0.58
N GLU A 34 -2.04 45.46 -0.65
CA GLU A 34 -0.95 44.54 -0.98
C GLU A 34 -1.16 43.08 -0.51
N ASN A 35 -2.40 42.69 -0.24
CA ASN A 35 -2.79 41.41 0.34
C ASN A 35 -3.43 40.46 -0.68
N GLY A 36 -3.37 40.78 -1.97
CA GLY A 36 -3.75 39.87 -3.04
C GLY A 36 -2.83 38.65 -3.12
N ILE A 37 -3.21 37.69 -3.96
CA ILE A 37 -2.45 36.44 -4.12
C ILE A 37 -1.07 36.77 -4.72
N SER A 38 0.01 36.41 -4.01
CA SER A 38 1.40 36.60 -4.43
C SER A 38 1.99 35.38 -5.14
N GLU A 39 1.31 34.24 -5.09
CA GLU A 39 1.73 32.97 -5.70
C GLU A 39 0.78 32.54 -6.83
N ALA A 40 1.30 31.78 -7.79
CA ALA A 40 0.47 31.26 -8.87
C ALA A 40 -0.54 30.23 -8.35
N ILE A 41 -1.80 30.32 -8.79
CA ILE A 41 -2.81 29.30 -8.50
C ILE A 41 -2.41 28.02 -9.23
N LYS A 42 -2.13 26.96 -8.46
CA LYS A 42 -1.86 25.63 -9.01
C LYS A 42 -3.16 24.84 -9.15
N VAL A 43 -3.59 24.62 -10.39
CA VAL A 43 -4.73 23.76 -10.68
C VAL A 43 -4.30 22.30 -10.80
N LYS A 44 -5.10 21.38 -10.28
CA LYS A 44 -4.94 19.95 -10.54
C LYS A 44 -5.64 19.63 -11.86
N VAL A 45 -4.89 19.23 -12.87
CA VAL A 45 -5.48 18.75 -14.13
C VAL A 45 -6.03 17.36 -13.88
N LYS A 46 -7.32 17.18 -14.17
CA LYS A 46 -7.99 15.88 -14.11
C LYS A 46 -7.84 15.19 -15.46
N CYS A 47 -7.11 14.08 -15.49
CA CYS A 47 -6.91 13.27 -16.70
C CYS A 47 -7.77 12.00 -16.71
N ASP A 48 -8.58 11.77 -15.67
CA ASP A 48 -9.47 10.62 -15.54
C ASP A 48 -10.92 10.96 -15.92
N LYS A 49 -11.72 9.92 -16.21
CA LYS A 49 -13.14 10.05 -16.55
C LYS A 49 -14.08 9.96 -15.34
N GLY A 50 -13.53 9.82 -14.13
CA GLY A 50 -14.33 9.65 -12.93
C GLY A 50 -15.20 10.88 -12.67
N GLY A 51 -16.29 10.71 -11.91
CA GLY A 51 -17.05 11.85 -11.38
C GLY A 51 -16.27 12.61 -10.30
N VAL A 52 -16.78 13.76 -9.86
CA VAL A 52 -16.29 14.39 -8.62
C VAL A 52 -16.70 13.50 -7.45
N GLY A 53 -15.76 13.17 -6.56
CA GLY A 53 -15.98 12.25 -5.44
C GLY A 53 -15.85 10.76 -5.79
N HIS A 54 -15.48 10.42 -7.03
CA HIS A 54 -15.22 9.03 -7.43
C HIS A 54 -13.98 8.49 -6.70
N LYS A 55 -14.16 7.38 -5.95
CA LYS A 55 -13.08 6.71 -5.24
C LYS A 55 -12.59 5.53 -6.08
N GLU A 56 -11.40 5.67 -6.66
CA GLU A 56 -10.74 4.60 -7.43
C GLU A 56 -10.58 3.30 -6.64
N GLY A 57 -10.62 3.36 -5.30
CA GLY A 57 -10.53 2.20 -4.42
C GLY A 57 -11.78 1.30 -4.38
N GLU A 58 -12.96 1.82 -4.69
CA GLU A 58 -14.23 1.05 -4.59
C GLU A 58 -14.30 -0.11 -5.59
N GLN A 59 -13.61 0.01 -6.72
CA GLN A 59 -13.52 -1.08 -7.70
C GLN A 59 -12.59 -2.23 -7.24
N PHE A 60 -11.82 -2.04 -6.17
CA PHE A 60 -10.89 -3.04 -5.63
C PHE A 60 -11.36 -3.63 -4.30
N THR A 61 -12.53 -3.25 -3.78
CA THR A 61 -13.03 -3.76 -2.48
C THR A 61 -13.72 -5.11 -2.58
N PHE A 62 -14.12 -5.57 -3.77
CA PHE A 62 -14.74 -6.88 -3.97
C PHE A 62 -13.72 -7.91 -4.47
N HIS A 63 -13.17 -8.68 -3.53
CA HIS A 63 -12.26 -9.78 -3.83
C HIS A 63 -13.07 -11.05 -4.09
N TRP A 64 -13.51 -11.25 -5.34
CA TRP A 64 -14.29 -12.43 -5.72
C TRP A 64 -13.63 -13.76 -5.29
N TRP A 65 -12.30 -13.81 -5.24
CA TRP A 65 -11.53 -14.98 -4.79
C TRP A 65 -11.76 -15.29 -3.30
N ASP A 66 -11.94 -14.28 -2.45
CA ASP A 66 -12.14 -14.43 -1.01
C ASP A 66 -13.46 -15.14 -0.71
N HIS A 67 -14.53 -14.75 -1.41
CA HIS A 67 -15.84 -15.41 -1.28
C HIS A 67 -15.82 -16.87 -1.76
N VAL A 68 -15.15 -17.15 -2.89
CA VAL A 68 -15.05 -18.51 -3.44
C VAL A 68 -14.17 -19.40 -2.55
N PHE A 69 -13.05 -18.87 -2.06
CA PHE A 69 -12.13 -19.57 -1.16
C PHE A 69 -12.80 -19.88 0.18
N ASN A 70 -13.36 -18.87 0.85
CA ASN A 70 -14.01 -19.06 2.16
C ASN A 70 -15.20 -20.00 2.08
N LYS A 71 -15.96 -19.96 0.97
CA LYS A 71 -17.05 -20.90 0.70
C LYS A 71 -16.54 -22.32 0.43
N ALA A 72 -15.44 -22.50 -0.28
CA ALA A 72 -14.86 -23.81 -0.52
C ALA A 72 -14.28 -24.42 0.77
N SER A 73 -13.51 -23.64 1.53
CA SER A 73 -12.85 -24.08 2.76
C SER A 73 -13.80 -24.43 3.89
N SER A 74 -14.92 -23.70 4.04
CA SER A 74 -15.92 -24.00 5.09
C SER A 74 -16.69 -25.32 4.87
N ASN A 75 -16.69 -25.85 3.64
CA ASN A 75 -17.34 -27.12 3.32
C ASN A 75 -16.41 -28.35 3.45
N LEU A 76 -15.13 -28.15 3.77
CA LEU A 76 -14.22 -29.25 4.09
C LEU A 76 -14.51 -29.78 5.49
N GLN A 77 -15.29 -30.85 5.60
CA GLN A 77 -15.32 -31.67 6.80
C GLN A 77 -14.09 -32.57 6.82
N VAL A 78 -13.16 -32.30 7.74
CA VAL A 78 -12.04 -33.21 8.01
C VAL A 78 -12.56 -34.32 8.91
N GLU A 79 -12.92 -35.45 8.30
CA GLU A 79 -13.02 -36.70 9.04
C GLU A 79 -11.60 -37.05 9.52
N SER A 80 -11.34 -36.81 10.79
CA SER A 80 -10.14 -37.33 11.45
C SER A 80 -10.38 -38.81 11.68
N ASP A 81 -10.19 -39.59 10.63
CA ASP A 81 -10.29 -41.04 10.70
C ASP A 81 -9.41 -41.54 11.85
N GLN A 82 -10.04 -42.20 12.82
CA GLN A 82 -9.40 -42.88 13.94
C GLN A 82 -8.26 -43.82 13.48
N ILE A 83 -8.26 -44.21 12.21
CA ILE A 83 -7.24 -45.00 11.52
C ILE A 83 -5.86 -44.33 11.53
N PHE A 84 -5.76 -43.01 11.36
CA PHE A 84 -4.46 -42.32 11.34
C PHE A 84 -3.80 -42.31 12.73
N GLY A 85 -4.59 -42.13 13.78
CA GLY A 85 -4.12 -42.20 15.16
C GLY A 85 -3.68 -43.61 15.57
N GLU A 86 -4.27 -44.65 15.00
CA GLU A 86 -3.96 -46.03 15.35
C GLU A 86 -2.74 -46.59 14.62
N MET A 87 -2.52 -46.21 13.35
CA MET A 87 -1.27 -46.53 12.65
C MET A 87 -0.05 -45.91 13.34
N ASN A 88 -0.17 -44.67 13.83
CA ASN A 88 0.93 -44.00 14.52
C ASN A 88 1.26 -44.65 15.87
N LYS A 89 0.23 -45.13 16.59
CA LYS A 89 0.40 -45.93 17.83
C LYS A 89 1.06 -47.29 17.58
N ARG A 90 0.65 -48.02 16.53
CA ARG A 90 1.26 -49.32 16.20
C ARG A 90 2.73 -49.18 15.80
N ASN A 91 3.06 -48.14 15.02
CA ASN A 91 4.42 -47.89 14.57
C ASN A 91 5.35 -47.51 15.73
N THR A 92 4.90 -46.65 16.66
CA THR A 92 5.66 -46.33 17.90
C THR A 92 5.83 -47.53 18.83
N LEU A 93 4.81 -48.41 18.93
CA LEU A 93 4.92 -49.63 19.73
C LEU A 93 5.90 -50.65 19.15
N TYR A 94 6.07 -50.70 17.83
CA TYR A 94 7.03 -51.59 17.17
C TYR A 94 8.47 -51.25 17.57
N TYR A 95 8.89 -50.00 17.37
CA TYR A 95 10.22 -49.54 17.79
C TYR A 95 10.43 -49.67 19.30
N LYS A 96 9.39 -49.42 20.10
CA LYS A 96 9.48 -49.57 21.57
C LYS A 96 9.64 -51.04 22.01
N LYS A 97 8.97 -51.98 21.34
CA LYS A 97 9.11 -53.43 21.60
C LYS A 97 10.49 -53.96 21.17
N GLU A 98 11.01 -53.49 20.04
CA GLU A 98 12.33 -53.90 19.54
C GLU A 98 13.46 -53.38 20.44
N ILE A 99 13.38 -52.13 20.89
CA ILE A 99 14.30 -51.57 21.91
C ILE A 99 14.22 -52.37 23.22
N HIS A 100 13.02 -52.77 23.67
CA HIS A 100 12.85 -53.53 24.92
C HIS A 100 13.36 -54.98 24.81
N MET A 101 13.20 -55.64 23.66
CA MET A 101 13.80 -56.97 23.44
C MET A 101 15.32 -56.92 23.42
N LEU A 102 15.92 -55.87 22.83
CA LEU A 102 17.38 -55.69 22.82
C LEU A 102 17.94 -55.39 24.22
N PHE A 103 17.14 -54.81 25.12
CA PHE A 103 17.56 -54.56 26.51
C PHE A 103 17.37 -55.78 27.44
N GLN A 104 16.51 -56.74 27.06
CA GLN A 104 16.23 -57.94 27.87
C GLN A 104 17.01 -59.20 27.44
N LEU A 105 17.55 -59.22 26.22
CA LEU A 105 18.37 -60.31 25.70
C LEU A 105 19.88 -60.01 25.75
N GLY A 106 20.28 -58.89 26.35
CA GLY A 106 21.68 -58.59 26.65
C GLY A 106 22.13 -59.23 27.95
N ASP A 107 22.75 -60.41 27.85
CA ASP A 107 23.94 -60.66 28.66
C ASP A 107 25.04 -59.73 28.11
N PHE A 108 25.32 -58.65 28.87
CA PHE A 108 26.28 -57.54 28.64
C PHE A 108 25.81 -56.34 27.81
#